data_AF-A0A8T4L4A0-F1
#
_entry.id   AF-A0A8T4L4A0-F1
#
_cell.length_a   1.000
_cell.length_b   1.000
_cell.length_c   1.000
_cell.angle_alpha   90.00
_cell.angle_beta   90.00
_cell.angle_gamma   90.00
#
_symmetry.space_group_name_H-M   'P 1'
#
loop_
_entity.id
_entity.type
_entity.pdbx_description
1 polymer ?
#
loop_
_entity_poly.entity_id
_entity_poly.type
_entity_poly.pdbx_seq_one_letter_code
_entity_poly.pdbx_strand_id
1 'polypeptide(L)'
;MNFRKPRSPEDALKRRRLGKRLRQDRKKDWQSLRYGGSPSDLWSVRRTPLRAIESDFRAKFSSIVQNLQMCAGTRQIRVLDLGCLDGEAISQLAADFPNIKAHGLSLKRLDSWKKYRTVAFRVAHAEKTRFPANHFDLIYSYFGLTHSDFESSVKEAHRILLSGGELLVNQEVGNLYGLRGSDFDLLNQQKKRLEELGFEVLKGAFLGMGVGNQLICKFFHLRKK
;
A
#
# COMPACT_ATOMS: atom_id res chain seq x y z
N MET A 1 -9.65 -39.49 -31.37
CA MET A 1 -8.37 -39.20 -30.69
C MET A 1 -7.53 -38.31 -31.59
N ASN A 2 -7.33 -37.03 -31.24
CA ASN A 2 -6.51 -36.10 -32.02
C ASN A 2 -5.09 -36.03 -31.46
N PHE A 3 -4.14 -36.75 -32.07
CA PHE A 3 -2.72 -36.63 -31.77
C PHE A 3 -2.17 -35.32 -32.36
N ARG A 4 -1.84 -34.36 -31.50
CA ARG A 4 -1.12 -33.15 -31.92
C ARG A 4 0.32 -33.54 -32.29
N LYS A 5 0.72 -33.24 -33.53
CA LYS A 5 2.10 -33.43 -34.02
C LYS A 5 3.12 -32.75 -33.09
N PRO A 6 4.30 -33.37 -32.86
CA PRO A 6 5.38 -32.72 -32.12
C PRO A 6 5.87 -31.48 -32.87
N ARG A 7 6.10 -30.38 -32.13
CA ARG A 7 6.51 -29.10 -32.70
C ARG A 7 7.99 -29.11 -33.03
N SER A 8 8.37 -28.36 -34.08
CA SER A 8 9.75 -28.34 -34.57
C SER A 8 10.70 -27.71 -33.53
N PRO A 9 11.98 -28.13 -33.49
CA PRO A 9 13.00 -27.53 -32.64
C PRO A 9 13.18 -26.01 -32.85
N GLU A 10 12.90 -25.51 -34.05
CA GLU A 10 12.97 -24.08 -34.38
C GLU A 10 11.90 -23.25 -33.67
N ASP A 11 10.69 -23.79 -33.50
CA ASP A 11 9.60 -23.12 -32.77
C ASP A 11 9.90 -23.01 -31.28
N ALA A 12 10.59 -24.01 -30.72
CA ALA A 12 11.06 -23.99 -29.34
C ALA A 12 12.15 -22.92 -29.14
N LEU A 13 13.06 -22.76 -30.11
CA LEU A 13 14.14 -21.78 -30.06
C LEU A 13 13.62 -20.33 -30.21
N LYS A 14 12.69 -20.09 -31.14
CA LYS A 14 12.01 -18.79 -31.31
C LYS A 14 11.28 -18.37 -30.04
N ARG A 15 10.55 -19.28 -29.39
CA ARG A 15 9.88 -19.02 -28.11
C ARG A 15 10.84 -18.73 -26.97
N ARG A 16 11.97 -19.43 -26.91
CA ARG A 16 13.00 -19.20 -25.88
C ARG A 16 13.67 -17.83 -26.06
N ARG A 17 13.90 -17.39 -27.30
CA ARG A 17 14.40 -16.04 -27.62
C ARG A 17 13.37 -14.95 -27.31
N LEU A 18 12.11 -15.16 -27.70
CA LEU A 18 11.00 -14.24 -27.39
C LEU A 18 10.78 -14.13 -25.87
N GLY A 19 10.84 -15.25 -25.15
CA GLY A 19 10.72 -15.28 -23.69
C GLY A 19 11.89 -14.61 -22.95
N LYS A 20 13.11 -14.67 -23.49
CA LYS A 20 14.26 -13.93 -22.95
C LYS A 20 14.14 -12.42 -23.21
N ARG A 21 13.72 -12.03 -24.42
CA ARG A 21 13.49 -10.62 -24.80
C ARG A 21 12.38 -9.99 -23.94
N LEU A 22 11.23 -10.66 -23.81
CA LEU A 22 10.13 -10.24 -22.93
C LEU A 22 10.50 -10.20 -21.43
N ARG A 23 11.54 -10.92 -20.98
CA ARG A 23 12.05 -10.81 -19.59
C ARG A 23 13.01 -9.63 -19.44
N GLN A 24 13.80 -9.32 -20.46
CA GLN A 24 14.70 -8.16 -20.48
C GLN A 24 13.93 -6.84 -20.63
N ASP A 25 12.94 -6.79 -21.52
CA ASP A 25 12.08 -5.62 -21.72
C ASP A 25 11.27 -5.35 -20.44
N ARG A 26 10.71 -6.39 -19.81
CA ARG A 26 10.11 -6.26 -18.46
C ARG A 26 11.12 -5.73 -17.43
N LYS A 27 12.36 -6.23 -17.38
CA LYS A 27 13.34 -5.71 -16.41
C LYS A 27 13.65 -4.22 -16.61
N LYS A 28 13.65 -3.74 -17.86
CA LYS A 28 13.85 -2.31 -18.18
C LYS A 28 12.62 -1.47 -17.81
N ASP A 29 11.41 -1.96 -18.10
CA ASP A 29 10.15 -1.31 -17.70
C ASP A 29 9.96 -1.28 -16.17
N TRP A 30 10.41 -2.34 -15.47
CA TRP A 30 10.36 -2.38 -14.00
C TRP A 30 11.35 -1.43 -13.32
N GLN A 31 12.49 -1.13 -13.97
CA GLN A 31 13.45 -0.14 -13.47
C GLN A 31 12.99 1.30 -13.71
N SER A 32 12.28 1.58 -14.80
CA SER A 32 11.67 2.90 -15.05
C SER A 32 10.44 3.14 -14.15
N LEU A 33 9.62 2.12 -13.89
CA LEU A 33 8.49 2.19 -12.94
C LEU A 33 8.93 2.34 -11.48
N ARG A 34 10.12 1.84 -11.09
CA ARG A 34 10.67 2.06 -9.75
C ARG A 34 11.05 3.51 -9.47
N TYR A 35 11.25 4.36 -10.49
CA TYR A 35 11.87 5.67 -10.28
C TYR A 35 11.40 6.86 -11.13
N GLY A 36 10.40 6.73 -12.02
CA GLY A 36 10.01 7.88 -12.85
C GLY A 36 8.74 7.77 -13.71
N GLY A 37 7.78 6.90 -13.40
CA GLY A 37 6.46 7.02 -14.02
C GLY A 37 5.75 8.30 -13.57
N SER A 38 5.15 9.06 -14.48
CA SER A 38 4.31 10.20 -14.13
C SER A 38 3.16 9.74 -13.22
N PRO A 39 2.81 10.48 -12.15
CA PRO A 39 1.66 10.18 -11.28
C PRO A 39 0.37 9.97 -12.07
N SER A 40 0.21 10.67 -13.21
CA SER A 40 -0.93 10.48 -14.10
C SER A 40 -1.07 9.04 -14.56
N ASP A 41 0.00 8.28 -14.75
CA ASP A 41 -0.06 7.00 -15.45
C ASP A 41 -0.40 5.83 -14.51
N LEU A 42 -0.13 5.96 -13.21
CA LEU A 42 -0.57 5.00 -12.20
C LEU A 42 -2.04 5.25 -11.78
N TRP A 43 -2.49 6.50 -11.78
CA TRP A 43 -3.88 6.87 -11.47
C TRP A 43 -4.83 6.82 -12.67
N SER A 44 -4.33 7.00 -13.91
CA SER A 44 -5.17 7.05 -15.13
C SER A 44 -5.38 5.70 -15.82
N VAL A 45 -4.63 4.65 -15.47
CA VAL A 45 -4.87 3.29 -15.98
C VAL A 45 -6.04 2.67 -15.21
N ARG A 46 -7.22 3.19 -15.52
CA ARG A 46 -8.52 2.88 -14.92
C ARG A 46 -8.90 1.41 -15.11
N ARG A 47 -9.26 0.77 -14.00
CA ARG A 47 -10.30 -0.27 -13.94
C ARG A 47 -11.19 0.00 -12.73
N THR A 48 -12.51 -0.20 -12.88
CA THR A 48 -13.55 -0.10 -11.84
C THR A 48 -13.19 -0.71 -10.46
N PRO A 49 -12.43 -1.83 -10.36
CA PRO A 49 -12.09 -2.43 -9.06
C PRO A 49 -11.23 -1.53 -8.16
N LEU A 50 -10.34 -0.71 -8.73
CA LEU A 50 -9.48 0.18 -7.93
C LEU A 50 -10.29 1.26 -7.21
N ARG A 51 -11.32 1.80 -7.87
CA ARG A 51 -12.22 2.79 -7.26
C ARG A 51 -13.00 2.22 -6.08
N ALA A 52 -13.43 0.97 -6.18
CA ALA A 52 -14.11 0.29 -5.07
C ALA A 52 -13.16 0.10 -3.88
N ILE A 53 -11.93 -0.35 -4.13
CA ILE A 53 -10.90 -0.50 -3.08
C ILE A 53 -10.54 0.85 -2.44
N GLU A 54 -10.41 1.90 -3.25
CA GLU A 54 -10.20 3.26 -2.75
C GLU A 54 -11.38 3.75 -1.91
N SER A 55 -12.61 3.55 -2.37
CA SER A 55 -13.83 3.92 -1.66
C SER A 55 -13.92 3.21 -0.30
N ASP A 56 -13.69 1.90 -0.27
CA ASP A 56 -13.70 1.13 0.98
C ASP A 56 -12.60 1.58 1.94
N PHE A 57 -11.40 1.85 1.42
CA PHE A 57 -10.29 2.35 2.20
C PHE A 57 -10.58 3.74 2.78
N ARG A 58 -11.13 4.66 1.96
CA ARG A 58 -11.55 5.99 2.39
C ARG A 58 -12.67 5.93 3.43
N ALA A 59 -13.70 5.12 3.20
CA ALA A 59 -14.80 4.95 4.16
C ALA A 59 -14.27 4.44 5.51
N LYS A 60 -13.36 3.46 5.48
CA LYS A 60 -12.75 2.94 6.70
C LYS A 60 -11.86 3.97 7.39
N PHE A 61 -11.03 4.69 6.63
CA PHE A 61 -10.22 5.78 7.16
C PHE A 61 -11.10 6.84 7.86
N SER A 62 -12.15 7.32 7.19
CA SER A 62 -13.07 8.32 7.74
C SER A 62 -13.72 7.85 9.04
N SER A 63 -14.15 6.60 9.12
CA SER A 63 -14.71 6.02 10.35
C SER A 63 -13.69 5.98 11.49
N ILE A 64 -12.43 5.61 11.21
CA ILE A 64 -11.37 5.60 12.22
C ILE A 64 -11.09 7.02 12.72
N VAL A 65 -10.95 7.99 11.81
CA VAL A 65 -10.71 9.38 12.19
C VAL A 65 -11.84 9.92 13.05
N GLN A 66 -13.10 9.70 12.69
CA GLN A 66 -14.25 10.12 13.49
C GLN A 66 -14.22 9.50 14.90
N ASN A 67 -13.95 8.20 15.02
CA ASN A 67 -13.84 7.54 16.31
C ASN A 67 -12.70 8.11 17.16
N LEU A 68 -11.53 8.31 16.54
CA LEU A 68 -10.39 8.92 17.22
C LEU A 68 -10.70 10.35 17.66
N GLN A 69 -11.49 11.12 16.89
CA GLN A 69 -11.90 12.49 17.26
C GLN A 69 -12.83 12.49 18.46
N MET A 70 -13.80 11.57 18.47
CA MET A 70 -14.68 11.39 19.62
C MET A 70 -13.90 11.03 20.90
N CYS A 71 -12.89 10.17 20.80
CA CYS A 71 -12.04 9.81 21.94
C CYS A 71 -11.05 10.91 22.33
N ALA A 72 -10.50 11.65 21.37
CA ALA A 72 -9.52 12.71 21.58
C ALA A 72 -10.14 14.03 22.09
N GLY A 73 -11.45 14.21 21.95
CA GLY A 73 -12.16 15.43 22.29
C GLY A 73 -11.66 16.61 21.45
N THR A 74 -11.05 17.60 22.11
CA THR A 74 -10.51 18.80 21.45
C THR A 74 -9.07 18.65 20.98
N ARG A 75 -8.39 17.54 21.30
CA ARG A 75 -7.00 17.32 20.89
C ARG A 75 -6.92 17.00 19.39
N GLN A 76 -6.00 17.67 18.70
CA GLN A 76 -5.67 17.36 17.32
C GLN A 76 -5.08 15.96 17.18
N ILE A 77 -5.59 15.19 16.21
CA ILE A 77 -5.13 13.82 15.91
C ILE A 77 -3.98 13.88 14.93
N ARG A 78 -2.91 13.14 15.18
CA ARG A 78 -1.76 13.07 14.27
C ARG A 78 -1.91 11.89 13.33
N VAL A 79 -1.95 12.20 12.04
CA VAL A 79 -2.10 11.21 10.97
C VAL A 79 -0.87 11.19 10.10
N LEU A 80 -0.35 10.00 9.79
CA LEU A 80 0.75 9.80 8.84
C LEU A 80 0.28 9.01 7.62
N ASP A 81 0.57 9.53 6.43
CA ASP A 81 0.57 8.79 5.17
C ASP A 81 1.99 8.25 4.89
N LEU A 82 2.15 6.94 5.09
CA LEU A 82 3.41 6.22 5.00
C LEU A 82 3.62 5.75 3.55
N GLY A 83 4.31 6.57 2.76
CA GLY A 83 4.47 6.38 1.32
C GLY A 83 3.54 7.26 0.49
N CYS A 84 3.39 8.54 0.87
CA CYS A 84 2.40 9.49 0.34
C CYS A 84 2.60 9.96 -1.11
N LEU A 85 3.68 9.55 -1.78
CA LEU A 85 4.07 10.03 -3.12
C LEU A 85 4.00 11.57 -3.21
N ASP A 86 3.11 12.10 -4.06
CA ASP A 86 2.92 13.51 -4.34
C ASP A 86 2.13 14.26 -3.26
N GLY A 87 1.53 13.54 -2.30
CA GLY A 87 0.82 14.11 -1.17
C GLY A 87 -0.65 14.43 -1.41
N GLU A 88 -1.21 14.07 -2.58
CA GLU A 88 -2.60 14.43 -2.91
C GLU A 88 -3.61 13.83 -1.92
N ALA A 89 -3.50 12.52 -1.63
CA ALA A 89 -4.41 11.82 -0.73
C ALA A 89 -4.42 12.42 0.69
N ILE A 90 -3.24 12.58 1.31
CA ILE A 90 -3.12 13.15 2.66
C ILE A 90 -3.55 14.62 2.70
N SER A 91 -3.35 15.38 1.63
CA SER A 91 -3.83 16.76 1.56
C SER A 91 -5.35 16.84 1.48
N GLN A 92 -5.99 15.96 0.70
CA GLN A 92 -7.46 15.90 0.64
C GLN A 92 -8.02 15.54 2.02
N LEU A 93 -7.43 14.55 2.70
CA LEU A 93 -7.85 14.17 4.05
C LEU A 93 -7.67 15.30 5.07
N ALA A 94 -6.60 16.07 4.97
CA ALA A 94 -6.40 17.25 5.82
C ALA A 94 -7.45 18.35 5.57
N ALA A 95 -7.97 18.45 4.34
CA ALA A 95 -9.05 19.37 4.01
C ALA A 95 -10.41 18.87 4.53
N ASP A 96 -10.67 17.56 4.40
CA ASP A 96 -11.92 16.94 4.83
C ASP A 96 -12.03 16.88 6.38
N PHE A 97 -10.89 16.77 7.07
CA PHE A 97 -10.82 16.65 8.54
C PHE A 97 -9.91 17.73 9.15
N PRO A 98 -10.39 18.97 9.35
CA PRO A 98 -9.55 20.09 9.78
C PRO A 98 -8.90 19.91 11.17
N ASN A 99 -9.43 19.00 12.00
CA ASN A 99 -8.87 18.67 13.32
C ASN A 99 -7.78 17.57 13.27
N ILE A 100 -7.20 17.27 12.10
CA ILE A 100 -6.02 16.41 12.00
C ILE A 100 -4.75 17.24 11.78
N LYS A 101 -3.65 16.76 12.33
CA LYS A 101 -2.29 17.17 11.99
C LYS A 101 -1.75 16.15 10.99
N ALA A 102 -1.74 16.54 9.72
CA ALA A 102 -1.39 15.65 8.63
C ALA A 102 0.11 15.62 8.36
N HIS A 103 0.66 14.41 8.20
CA HIS A 103 2.05 14.17 7.86
C HIS A 103 2.14 13.25 6.64
N GLY A 104 3.04 13.58 5.72
CA GLY A 104 3.33 12.73 4.56
C GLY A 104 4.80 12.28 4.58
N LEU A 105 5.06 11.00 4.33
CA LEU A 105 6.41 10.47 4.19
C LEU A 105 6.61 9.83 2.81
N SER A 106 7.70 10.16 2.14
CA SER A 106 8.10 9.53 0.88
C SER A 106 9.62 9.40 0.78
N LEU A 107 10.10 8.50 -0.07
CA LEU A 107 11.55 8.32 -0.31
C LEU A 107 12.18 9.49 -1.07
N LYS A 108 11.38 10.29 -1.76
CA LYS A 108 11.83 11.43 -2.55
C LYS A 108 10.99 12.65 -2.26
N ARG A 109 11.64 13.82 -2.29
CA ARG A 109 10.95 15.10 -2.27
C ARG A 109 10.31 15.34 -3.64
N LEU A 110 9.09 15.84 -3.66
CA LEU A 110 8.40 16.25 -4.88
C LEU A 110 8.02 17.73 -4.81
N ASP A 111 8.09 18.42 -5.95
CA ASP A 111 7.73 19.84 -6.04
C ASP A 111 6.25 20.09 -5.75
N SER A 112 5.39 19.10 -6.01
CA SER A 112 3.96 19.13 -5.68
C SER A 112 3.70 19.41 -4.20
N TRP A 113 4.63 19.10 -3.30
CA TRP A 113 4.47 19.35 -1.87
C TRP A 113 4.39 20.84 -1.53
N LYS A 114 4.92 21.72 -2.39
CA LYS A 114 4.92 23.18 -2.17
C LYS A 114 3.51 23.79 -2.13
N LYS A 115 2.52 23.17 -2.77
CA LYS A 115 1.12 23.65 -2.75
C LYS A 115 0.34 23.20 -1.51
N TYR A 116 0.80 22.19 -0.80
CA TYR A 116 0.08 21.60 0.34
C TYR A 116 0.58 22.16 1.67
N ARG A 117 0.09 23.35 2.05
CA ARG A 117 0.55 24.06 3.25
C ARG A 117 0.14 23.43 4.57
N THR A 118 -0.92 22.62 4.57
CA THR A 118 -1.50 21.99 5.77
C THR A 118 -0.87 20.63 6.11
N VAL A 119 0.04 20.12 5.26
CA VAL A 119 0.66 18.80 5.44
C VAL A 119 2.16 18.97 5.71
N ALA A 120 2.63 18.32 6.77
CA ALA A 120 4.04 18.27 7.11
C ALA A 120 4.72 17.09 6.40
N PHE A 121 5.39 17.36 5.28
CA PHE A 121 6.10 16.32 4.53
C PHE A 121 7.52 16.05 5.04
N ARG A 122 7.94 14.79 4.92
CA ARG A 122 9.30 14.33 5.23
C ARG A 122 9.82 13.37 4.17
N VAL A 123 11.12 13.47 3.90
CA VAL A 123 11.85 12.49 3.10
C VAL A 123 12.50 11.47 4.04
N ALA A 124 12.07 10.22 3.97
CA ALA A 124 12.62 9.13 4.78
C ALA A 124 12.19 7.76 4.22
N HIS A 125 12.87 6.71 4.68
CA HIS A 125 12.47 5.32 4.47
C HIS A 125 11.32 4.95 5.41
N ALA A 126 10.39 4.11 4.95
CA ALA A 126 9.27 3.63 5.76
C ALA A 126 9.75 2.72 6.91
N GLU A 127 10.88 2.04 6.70
CA GLU A 127 11.57 1.19 7.66
C GLU A 127 12.31 2.00 8.75
N LYS A 128 12.54 3.30 8.53
CA LYS A 128 13.26 4.19 9.45
C LYS A 128 12.86 5.65 9.26
N THR A 129 11.72 6.01 9.85
CA THR A 129 11.03 7.29 9.61
C THR A 129 11.64 8.49 10.34
N ARG A 130 12.45 8.22 11.39
CA ARG A 130 12.98 9.22 12.33
C ARG A 130 11.90 10.01 13.07
N PHE A 131 10.66 9.52 13.14
CA PHE A 131 9.67 10.05 14.07
C PHE A 131 9.93 9.49 15.48
N PRO A 132 9.57 10.24 16.54
CA PRO A 132 9.65 9.71 17.90
C PRO A 132 8.70 8.52 18.08
N ALA A 133 8.99 7.67 19.06
CA ALA A 133 8.07 6.61 19.42
C ALA A 133 6.75 7.20 19.94
N ASN A 134 5.64 6.47 19.82
CA ASN A 134 4.34 6.87 20.38
C ASN A 134 3.91 8.27 19.94
N HIS A 135 3.97 8.55 18.64
CA HIS A 135 3.75 9.88 18.09
C HIS A 135 2.41 10.03 17.37
N PHE A 136 2.02 9.03 16.58
CA PHE A 136 0.83 9.08 15.71
C PHE A 136 -0.35 8.34 16.32
N ASP A 137 -1.54 8.90 16.09
CA ASP A 137 -2.81 8.25 16.43
C ASP A 137 -3.23 7.28 15.32
N LEU A 138 -2.96 7.65 14.07
CA LEU A 138 -3.28 6.86 12.88
C LEU A 138 -2.13 6.91 11.89
N ILE A 139 -1.75 5.76 11.38
CA ILE A 139 -0.89 5.63 10.21
C ILE A 139 -1.72 4.94 9.14
N TYR A 140 -1.66 5.43 7.91
CA TYR A 140 -2.17 4.68 6.78
C TYR A 140 -1.15 4.61 5.65
N SER A 141 -1.28 3.58 4.82
CA SER A 141 -0.53 3.44 3.58
C SER A 141 -1.47 2.89 2.52
N TYR A 142 -1.75 3.68 1.49
CA TYR A 142 -2.45 3.22 0.31
C TYR A 142 -1.45 2.92 -0.80
N PHE A 143 -1.05 1.65 -0.93
CA PHE A 143 0.01 1.17 -1.83
C PHE A 143 1.43 1.73 -1.60
N GLY A 144 1.61 2.63 -0.63
CA GLY A 144 2.91 3.22 -0.28
C GLY A 144 3.98 2.20 0.15
N LEU A 145 3.56 1.09 0.79
CA LEU A 145 4.47 0.03 1.24
C LEU A 145 4.78 -1.05 0.20
N THR A 146 4.23 -0.99 -1.02
CA THR A 146 4.46 -2.01 -2.07
C THR A 146 5.94 -2.16 -2.47
N HIS A 147 6.74 -1.11 -2.28
CA HIS A 147 8.17 -1.08 -2.63
C HIS A 147 9.10 -1.07 -1.41
N SER A 148 8.57 -1.30 -0.22
CA SER A 148 9.31 -1.31 1.04
C SER A 148 9.47 -2.73 1.59
N ASP A 149 10.38 -2.92 2.53
CA ASP A 149 10.36 -4.11 3.38
C ASP A 149 9.14 -4.02 4.31
N PHE A 150 8.11 -4.83 4.04
CA PHE A 150 6.84 -4.73 4.74
C PHE A 150 6.99 -4.95 6.24
N GLU A 151 7.74 -5.98 6.65
CA GLU A 151 7.88 -6.30 8.09
C GLU A 151 8.64 -5.21 8.85
N SER A 152 9.73 -4.69 8.29
CA SER A 152 10.48 -3.58 8.92
C SER A 152 9.67 -2.29 8.93
N SER A 153 8.90 -2.01 7.86
CA SER A 153 8.02 -0.85 7.79
C SER A 153 6.88 -0.93 8.82
N VAL A 154 6.29 -2.11 9.01
CA VAL A 154 5.24 -2.31 10.01
C VAL A 154 5.81 -2.29 11.43
N LYS A 155 7.00 -2.83 11.67
CA LYS A 155 7.73 -2.67 12.95
C LYS A 155 7.97 -1.21 13.29
N GLU A 156 8.39 -0.41 12.31
CA GLU A 156 8.61 1.02 12.50
C GLU A 156 7.28 1.76 12.71
N ALA A 157 6.22 1.40 11.97
CA ALA A 157 4.87 1.92 12.21
C ALA A 157 4.38 1.62 13.63
N HIS A 158 4.60 0.40 14.12
CA HIS A 158 4.29 0.02 15.51
C HIS A 158 5.05 0.90 16.52
N ARG A 159 6.34 1.15 16.30
CA ARG A 159 7.15 1.98 17.19
C ARG A 159 6.60 3.40 17.29
N ILE A 160 6.20 3.99 16.16
CA ILE A 160 5.78 5.41 16.09
C ILE A 160 4.28 5.62 16.33
N LEU A 161 3.47 4.56 16.35
CA LEU A 161 2.08 4.63 16.81
C LEU A 161 1.99 4.77 18.33
N LEU A 162 1.02 5.54 18.80
CA LEU A 162 0.56 5.51 20.19
C LEU A 162 -0.02 4.13 20.54
N SER A 163 0.02 3.73 21.81
CA SER A 163 -0.78 2.59 22.29
C SER A 163 -2.27 2.87 22.02
N GLY A 164 -2.98 1.87 21.48
CA GLY A 164 -4.34 2.03 20.97
C GLY A 164 -4.44 2.74 19.62
N GLY A 165 -3.34 3.29 19.09
CA GLY A 165 -3.28 3.87 17.75
C GLY A 165 -3.45 2.82 16.66
N GLU A 166 -3.91 3.24 15.49
CA GLU A 166 -4.33 2.32 14.43
C GLU A 166 -3.45 2.43 13.17
N LEU A 167 -3.27 1.29 12.49
CA LEU A 167 -2.56 1.18 11.22
C LEU A 167 -3.51 0.62 10.16
N LEU A 168 -3.66 1.36 9.05
CA LEU A 168 -4.47 0.97 7.90
C LEU A 168 -3.59 0.78 6.66
N VAL A 169 -3.43 -0.45 6.18
CA VAL A 169 -2.53 -0.74 5.05
C VAL A 169 -3.29 -1.41 3.93
N ASN A 170 -3.17 -0.84 2.74
CA ASN A 170 -3.42 -1.51 1.48
C ASN A 170 -2.09 -1.75 0.77
N GLN A 171 -1.80 -3.01 0.45
CA GLN A 171 -0.59 -3.42 -0.26
C GLN A 171 -0.94 -4.27 -1.48
N GLU A 172 -0.31 -3.99 -2.61
CA GLU A 172 -0.45 -4.82 -3.80
C GLU A 172 0.26 -6.18 -3.60
N VAL A 173 -0.39 -7.26 -4.03
CA VAL A 173 0.13 -8.65 -3.90
C VAL A 173 0.50 -9.26 -5.25
N GLY A 174 0.21 -8.58 -6.36
CA GLY A 174 0.45 -9.05 -7.73
C GLY A 174 -0.78 -9.66 -8.42
N ASN A 175 -0.55 -10.33 -9.55
CA ASN A 175 -1.60 -10.76 -10.50
C ASN A 175 -2.36 -12.05 -10.11
N LEU A 176 -3.67 -12.05 -10.38
CA LEU A 176 -4.70 -13.06 -10.08
C LEU A 176 -4.45 -14.52 -10.50
N TYR A 177 -3.57 -14.80 -11.46
CA TYR A 177 -3.37 -16.17 -11.95
C TYR A 177 -2.66 -17.11 -10.96
N GLY A 178 -2.30 -16.58 -9.77
CA GLY A 178 -1.54 -17.30 -8.75
C GLY A 178 -2.27 -17.57 -7.44
N LEU A 179 -3.47 -17.01 -7.19
CA LEU A 179 -4.16 -17.26 -5.92
C LEU A 179 -4.51 -18.75 -5.77
N ARG A 180 -3.74 -19.46 -4.95
CA ARG A 180 -3.93 -20.85 -4.56
C ARG A 180 -4.34 -20.90 -3.09
N GLY A 181 -4.71 -22.07 -2.57
CA GLY A 181 -4.95 -22.25 -1.13
C GLY A 181 -3.81 -21.70 -0.25
N SER A 182 -2.58 -21.77 -0.75
CA SER A 182 -1.39 -21.18 -0.11
C SER A 182 -1.48 -19.67 0.16
N ASP A 183 -2.27 -18.90 -0.60
CA ASP A 183 -2.36 -17.45 -0.39
C ASP A 183 -3.23 -17.08 0.81
N PHE A 184 -4.25 -17.88 1.13
CA PHE A 184 -5.00 -17.74 2.37
C PHE A 184 -4.13 -18.11 3.57
N ASP A 185 -3.32 -19.17 3.44
CA ASP A 185 -2.34 -19.52 4.47
C ASP A 185 -1.31 -18.41 4.67
N LEU A 186 -0.85 -17.76 3.58
CA LEU A 186 0.05 -16.60 3.65
C LEU A 186 -0.60 -15.41 4.36
N LEU A 187 -1.88 -15.12 4.11
CA LEU A 187 -2.60 -14.07 4.82
C LEU A 187 -2.68 -14.38 6.33
N ASN A 188 -3.02 -15.61 6.70
CA ASN A 188 -3.13 -16.02 8.09
C ASN A 188 -1.76 -16.03 8.80
N GLN A 189 -0.70 -16.50 8.13
CA GLN A 189 0.66 -16.41 8.65
C GLN A 189 1.08 -14.96 8.86
N GLN A 190 0.73 -14.06 7.93
CA GLN A 190 1.02 -12.64 8.07
C GLN A 190 0.24 -12.02 9.23
N LYS A 191 -1.04 -12.36 9.42
CA LYS A 191 -1.82 -11.94 10.59
C LYS A 191 -1.15 -12.34 11.89
N LYS A 192 -0.74 -13.61 12.02
CA LYS A 192 -0.04 -14.11 13.20
C LYS A 192 1.25 -13.33 13.47
N ARG A 193 2.06 -13.08 12.44
CA ARG A 193 3.28 -12.25 12.57
C ARG A 193 2.95 -10.83 13.04
N LEU A 194 1.88 -10.22 12.52
CA LEU A 194 1.45 -8.89 12.97
C LEU A 194 1.05 -8.90 14.45
N GLU A 195 0.40 -9.96 14.92
CA GLU A 195 0.06 -10.13 16.33
C GLU A 195 1.30 -10.32 17.22
N GLU A 196 2.28 -11.11 16.78
CA GLU A 196 3.58 -11.28 17.44
C GLU A 196 4.36 -9.96 17.52
N LEU A 197 4.13 -9.03 16.59
CA LEU A 197 4.70 -7.68 16.63
C LEU A 197 3.98 -6.71 17.58
N GLY A 198 2.92 -7.16 18.26
CA GLY A 198 2.18 -6.34 19.22
C GLY A 198 0.92 -5.69 18.66
N PHE A 199 0.46 -6.08 17.46
CA PHE A 199 -0.83 -5.62 16.96
C PHE A 199 -2.00 -6.52 17.39
N GLU A 200 -3.17 -5.91 17.50
CA GLU A 200 -4.47 -6.56 17.34
C GLU A 200 -4.88 -6.43 15.87
N VAL A 201 -5.19 -7.56 15.21
CA VAL A 201 -5.66 -7.56 13.82
C VAL A 201 -7.17 -7.40 13.79
N LEU A 202 -7.66 -6.18 13.62
CA LEU A 202 -9.09 -5.87 13.56
C LEU A 202 -9.74 -6.36 12.25
N LYS A 203 -9.00 -6.29 11.14
CA LYS A 203 -9.41 -6.86 9.85
C LYS A 203 -8.19 -7.21 9.02
N GLY A 204 -8.22 -8.37 8.36
CA GLY A 204 -7.24 -8.71 7.33
C GLY A 204 -7.92 -9.50 6.22
N ALA A 205 -7.85 -8.99 5.00
CA ALA A 205 -8.57 -9.52 3.85
C ALA A 205 -7.79 -9.33 2.55
N PHE A 206 -8.07 -10.18 1.57
CA PHE A 206 -7.77 -9.87 0.18
C PHE A 206 -8.92 -9.05 -0.42
N LEU A 207 -8.58 -7.96 -1.09
CA LEU A 207 -9.53 -7.14 -1.86
C LEU A 207 -9.22 -7.30 -3.37
N GLY A 208 -10.26 -7.57 -4.16
CA GLY A 208 -10.19 -7.75 -5.62
C GLY A 208 -11.16 -8.83 -6.12
N MET A 209 -11.72 -8.68 -7.33
CA MET A 209 -12.60 -9.69 -7.94
C MET A 209 -11.86 -10.57 -8.94
N GLY A 210 -11.93 -11.88 -8.74
CA GLY A 210 -11.26 -12.87 -9.58
C GLY A 210 -11.96 -13.14 -10.90
N VAL A 211 -11.81 -12.27 -11.91
CA VAL A 211 -11.77 -12.64 -13.35
C VAL A 211 -11.01 -11.57 -14.15
N GLY A 212 -9.92 -11.96 -14.83
CA GLY A 212 -9.20 -11.15 -15.84
C GLY A 212 -8.33 -9.99 -15.33
N ASN A 213 -7.02 -10.24 -15.11
CA ASN A 213 -6.00 -9.21 -14.83
C ASN A 213 -6.38 -8.16 -13.75
N GLN A 214 -7.11 -8.53 -12.70
CA GLN A 214 -7.42 -7.61 -11.61
C GLN A 214 -6.32 -7.65 -10.54
N LEU A 215 -6.05 -6.47 -9.99
CA LEU A 215 -5.16 -6.25 -8.86
C LEU A 215 -5.73 -6.94 -7.62
N ILE A 216 -4.91 -7.76 -6.94
CA ILE A 216 -5.24 -8.23 -5.60
C ILE A 216 -4.46 -7.39 -4.62
N CYS A 217 -5.18 -6.88 -3.62
CA CYS A 217 -4.61 -6.10 -2.54
C CYS A 217 -4.78 -6.87 -1.24
N LYS A 218 -3.76 -6.84 -0.38
CA LYS A 218 -3.90 -7.14 1.03
C LYS A 218 -4.34 -5.88 1.73
N PHE A 219 -5.46 -5.98 2.44
CA PHE A 219 -5.93 -4.97 3.35
C PHE A 219 -5.70 -5.43 4.79
N PHE A 220 -5.08 -4.58 5.59
CA PHE A 220 -4.96 -4.76 7.03
C PHE A 220 -5.46 -3.53 7.76
N HIS A 221 -6.30 -3.75 8.77
CA HIS A 221 -6.65 -2.78 9.80
C HIS A 221 -6.17 -3.33 11.13
N LEU A 222 -5.23 -2.63 11.75
CA LEU A 222 -4.50 -3.07 12.93
C LEU A 222 -4.61 -2.03 14.03
N ARG A 223 -4.58 -2.46 15.28
CA ARG A 223 -4.47 -1.59 16.45
C ARG A 223 -3.26 -1.98 17.29
N LYS A 224 -2.47 -1.01 17.72
CA LYS A 224 -1.33 -1.26 18.62
C LYS A 224 -1.81 -1.59 20.03
N LYS A 225 -1.31 -2.67 20.61
CA LYS A 225 -1.55 -3.05 22.02
C LYS A 225 -0.71 -2.22 22.98
#